data_AF-A0A8X6FGM0-F1
#
_entry.id   AF-A0A8X6FGM0-F1
#
_cell.length_a   1.000
_cell.length_b   1.000
_cell.length_c   1.000
_cell.angle_alpha   90.00
_cell.angle_beta   90.00
_cell.angle_gamma   90.00
#
_symmetry.space_group_name_H-M   'P 1'
#
loop_
_entity.id
_entity.type
_entity.pdbx_description
1 polymer ?
#
loop_
_entity_poly.entity_id
_entity_poly.type
_entity_poly.pdbx_seq_one_letter_code
_entity_poly.pdbx_strand_id
1 'polypeptide(L)'
;MRRRAEKVKVQEKFMLELFLKRLPTSIQTILVAVSNLTLDKAAKISDRILEVTPIPMEIYAVNKKNTRSFEHKLLREIEKLNSRIEKFDIVLPFVEVAINKDREIVVKINTYPEKNVSPCKFQGNGNGEK
;
A
#
# COMPACT_ATOMS: atom_id res chain seq x y z
N MET A 1 -37.81 -18.35 0.45
CA MET A 1 -37.31 -19.05 1.65
C MET A 1 -37.47 -18.14 2.87
N ARG A 2 -38.24 -18.53 3.89
CA ARG A 2 -38.33 -17.77 5.16
C ARG A 2 -37.31 -18.37 6.14
N ARG A 3 -36.26 -17.61 6.49
CA ARG A 3 -35.36 -18.00 7.58
C ARG A 3 -36.08 -17.75 8.91
N ARG A 4 -36.49 -18.81 9.59
CA ARG A 4 -36.87 -18.70 11.01
C ARG A 4 -35.56 -18.61 11.79
N ALA A 5 -35.28 -17.44 12.36
CA ALA A 5 -34.21 -17.31 13.34
C ALA A 5 -34.72 -17.92 14.65
N GLU A 6 -34.58 -19.24 14.76
CA GLU A 6 -34.85 -19.96 16.00
C GLU A 6 -33.81 -19.49 17.02
N LYS A 7 -34.25 -19.01 18.20
CA LYS A 7 -33.36 -18.55 19.27
C LYS A 7 -32.67 -19.76 19.91
N VAL A 8 -31.71 -20.33 19.21
CA VAL A 8 -30.82 -21.36 19.76
C VAL A 8 -29.90 -20.67 20.77
N LYS A 9 -30.13 -20.94 22.06
CA LYS A 9 -29.28 -20.42 23.13
C LYS A 9 -27.97 -21.20 23.11
N VAL A 10 -26.98 -20.67 22.40
CA VAL A 10 -25.64 -21.26 22.38
C VAL A 10 -25.02 -21.15 23.77
N GLN A 11 -24.46 -22.25 24.26
CA GLN A 11 -23.82 -22.28 25.57
C GLN A 11 -22.52 -21.46 25.55
N GLU A 12 -22.31 -20.63 26.56
CA GLU A 12 -21.13 -19.74 26.63
C GLU A 12 -19.81 -20.53 26.66
N LYS A 13 -19.78 -21.68 27.35
CA LYS A 13 -18.62 -22.57 27.38
C LYS A 13 -18.19 -23.01 25.97
N PHE A 14 -19.15 -23.31 25.11
CA PHE A 14 -18.88 -23.70 23.73
C PHE A 14 -18.33 -22.52 22.91
N MET A 15 -18.88 -21.32 23.08
CA MET A 15 -18.37 -20.11 22.44
C MET A 15 -16.94 -19.79 22.88
N LEU A 16 -16.65 -19.96 24.16
CA LEU A 16 -15.30 -19.77 24.71
C LEU A 16 -14.31 -20.78 24.12
N GLU A 17 -14.70 -22.05 23.99
CA GLU A 17 -13.84 -23.08 23.38
C GLU A 17 -13.53 -22.77 21.91
N LEU A 18 -14.54 -22.37 21.12
CA LEU A 18 -14.36 -21.96 19.74
C LEU A 18 -13.47 -20.72 19.63
N PHE A 19 -13.66 -19.75 20.53
CA PHE A 19 -12.85 -18.55 20.59
C PHE A 19 -11.37 -18.89 20.84
N LEU A 20 -11.08 -19.70 21.86
CA LEU A 20 -9.72 -20.12 22.19
C LEU A 20 -9.06 -20.89 21.04
N LYS A 21 -9.77 -21.81 20.38
CA LYS A 21 -9.25 -22.57 19.23
C LYS A 21 -8.81 -21.69 18.06
N ARG A 22 -9.40 -20.50 17.90
CA ARG A 22 -9.09 -19.58 16.80
C ARG A 22 -7.87 -18.70 17.09
N LEU A 23 -7.45 -18.58 18.35
CA LEU A 23 -6.33 -17.73 18.74
C LEU A 23 -4.98 -18.41 18.52
N PRO A 24 -3.90 -17.65 18.29
CA PRO A 24 -2.54 -18.19 18.30
C PRO A 24 -2.18 -18.84 19.64
N THR A 25 -1.36 -19.90 19.61
CA THR A 25 -0.93 -20.65 20.80
C THR A 25 -0.32 -19.75 21.88
N SER A 26 0.40 -18.69 21.50
CA SER A 26 0.97 -17.72 22.45
C SER A 26 -0.11 -17.01 23.28
N ILE A 27 -1.22 -16.61 22.65
CA ILE A 27 -2.35 -15.96 23.31
C ILE A 27 -3.15 -16.98 24.14
N GLN A 28 -3.35 -18.20 23.61
CA GLN A 28 -4.03 -19.27 24.35
C GLN A 28 -3.34 -19.58 25.68
N THR A 29 -2.01 -19.73 25.69
CA THR A 29 -1.24 -20.00 26.91
C THR A 29 -1.43 -18.90 27.96
N ILE A 30 -1.49 -17.64 27.53
CA ILE A 30 -1.73 -16.50 28.43
C ILE A 30 -3.16 -16.56 28.99
N LEU A 31 -4.16 -16.84 28.15
CA LEU A 31 -5.57 -16.91 28.58
C LEU A 31 -5.85 -18.08 29.53
N VAL A 32 -5.16 -19.22 29.37
CA VAL A 32 -5.29 -20.38 30.27
C VAL A 32 -4.83 -20.05 31.69
N ALA A 33 -3.86 -19.16 31.85
CA ALA A 33 -3.38 -18.73 33.17
C ALA A 33 -4.37 -17.80 33.91
N VAL A 34 -5.41 -17.30 33.23
CA VAL A 34 -6.42 -16.41 33.82
C VAL A 34 -7.51 -17.23 34.49
N SER A 35 -7.65 -17.07 35.81
CA SER A 35 -8.73 -17.69 36.59
C SER A 35 -10.09 -17.04 36.28
N ASN A 36 -11.17 -17.85 36.31
CA ASN A 36 -12.54 -17.41 36.03
C ASN A 36 -12.71 -16.69 34.67
N LEU A 37 -12.15 -17.31 33.63
CA LEU A 37 -12.20 -16.80 32.26
C LEU A 37 -13.62 -16.91 31.70
N THR A 38 -14.22 -15.76 31.39
CA THR A 38 -15.49 -15.64 30.65
C THR A 38 -15.21 -15.24 29.21
N LEU A 39 -16.17 -15.41 28.30
CA LEU A 39 -15.99 -15.07 26.89
C LEU A 39 -15.60 -13.60 26.68
N ASP A 40 -16.30 -12.69 27.36
CA ASP A 40 -16.04 -11.25 27.29
C ASP A 40 -14.63 -10.87 27.77
N LYS A 41 -14.18 -11.49 28.87
CA LYS A 41 -12.83 -11.26 29.39
C LYS A 41 -11.76 -11.80 28.44
N ALA A 42 -12.00 -12.98 27.87
CA ALA A 42 -11.10 -13.58 26.89
C ALA A 42 -10.95 -12.69 25.66
N ALA A 43 -12.04 -12.15 25.14
CA ALA A 43 -12.03 -11.20 24.02
C ALA A 43 -11.21 -9.96 24.35
N LYS A 44 -11.53 -9.28 25.46
CA LYS A 44 -10.84 -8.05 25.88
C LYS A 44 -9.34 -8.24 26.12
N ILE A 45 -8.94 -9.36 26.71
CA ILE A 45 -7.53 -9.67 26.95
C ILE A 45 -6.83 -9.97 25.61
N SER A 46 -7.49 -10.72 24.71
CA SER A 46 -6.94 -11.03 23.40
C SER A 46 -6.71 -9.78 22.57
N ASP A 47 -7.67 -8.85 22.53
CA ASP A 47 -7.56 -7.59 21.79
C ASP A 47 -6.37 -6.77 22.30
N ARG A 48 -6.23 -6.64 23.62
CA ARG A 48 -5.09 -5.95 24.25
C ARG A 48 -3.75 -6.61 23.96
N ILE A 49 -3.69 -7.95 23.96
CA ILE A 49 -2.47 -8.67 23.60
C ILE A 49 -2.13 -8.43 22.13
N LEU A 50 -3.12 -8.41 21.24
CA LEU A 50 -2.89 -8.12 19.81
C LEU A 50 -2.45 -6.68 19.57
N GLU A 51 -2.91 -5.72 20.38
CA GLU A 51 -2.45 -4.32 20.32
C GLU A 51 -0.99 -4.18 20.78
N VAL A 52 -0.59 -4.90 21.83
CA VAL A 52 0.73 -4.74 22.49
C VAL A 52 1.79 -5.68 21.92
N THR A 53 1.39 -6.84 21.40
CA THR A 53 2.33 -7.79 20.81
C THR A 53 2.77 -7.19 19.48
N PRO A 54 4.05 -6.85 19.30
CA PRO A 54 4.54 -6.46 17.99
C PRO A 54 4.24 -7.64 17.07
N ILE A 55 3.35 -7.43 16.10
CA ILE A 55 3.09 -8.42 15.06
C ILE A 55 4.48 -8.78 14.54
N PRO A 56 4.93 -10.04 14.67
CA PRO A 56 6.07 -10.47 13.91
C PRO A 56 5.63 -10.22 12.48
N MET A 57 6.11 -9.13 11.89
CA MET A 57 6.09 -8.99 10.44
C MET A 57 6.61 -10.34 9.99
N GLU A 58 5.83 -11.08 9.20
CA GLU A 58 6.34 -12.27 8.54
C GLU A 58 7.49 -11.77 7.67
N ILE A 59 8.67 -11.66 8.27
CA ILE A 59 9.93 -11.73 7.59
C ILE A 59 9.93 -13.20 7.21
N TYR A 60 9.22 -13.52 6.13
CA TYR A 60 9.47 -14.71 5.35
C TYR A 60 10.98 -14.81 5.35
N ALA A 61 11.51 -15.87 5.97
CA ALA A 61 12.93 -16.11 5.99
C ALA A 61 13.33 -16.19 4.52
N VAL A 62 13.79 -15.05 4.03
CA VAL A 62 14.16 -14.83 2.67
C VAL A 62 15.34 -15.76 2.50
N ASN A 63 15.08 -16.93 1.92
CA ASN A 63 16.13 -17.76 1.40
C ASN A 63 16.92 -16.83 0.48
N LYS A 64 18.12 -16.43 0.91
CA LYS A 64 18.98 -15.43 0.26
C LYS A 64 19.22 -15.74 -1.23
N LYS A 65 18.99 -17.00 -1.64
CA LYS A 65 19.06 -17.46 -3.03
C LYS A 65 17.80 -17.12 -3.86
N ASN A 66 16.61 -17.14 -3.28
CA ASN A 66 15.34 -16.82 -3.95
C ASN A 66 15.04 -15.31 -3.94
N THR A 67 15.42 -14.66 -2.83
CA THR A 67 16.02 -13.31 -2.74
C THR A 67 16.39 -12.62 -4.02
N ARG A 68 17.64 -12.88 -4.40
CA ARG A 68 18.29 -12.25 -5.53
C ARG A 68 17.44 -12.35 -6.79
N SER A 69 16.78 -13.49 -7.03
CA SER A 69 15.93 -13.66 -8.21
C SER A 69 14.74 -12.69 -8.23
N PHE A 70 14.02 -12.55 -7.12
CA PHE A 70 12.89 -11.63 -7.01
C PHE A 70 13.34 -10.16 -7.01
N GLU A 71 14.40 -9.84 -6.26
CA GLU A 71 15.01 -8.50 -6.22
C GLU A 71 15.49 -8.07 -7.61
N HIS A 72 16.20 -8.95 -8.35
CA HIS A 72 16.63 -8.66 -9.72
C HIS A 72 15.46 -8.47 -10.67
N LYS A 73 14.39 -9.27 -10.53
CA LYS A 73 13.19 -9.12 -11.36
C LYS A 73 12.48 -7.79 -11.09
N LEU A 74 12.38 -7.39 -9.81
CA LEU A 74 11.79 -6.13 -9.40
C LEU A 74 12.62 -4.93 -9.90
N LEU A 75 13.94 -4.96 -9.72
CA LEU A 75 14.86 -3.93 -10.21
C LEU A 75 14.76 -3.75 -11.73
N ARG A 76 14.65 -4.85 -12.48
CA ARG A 76 14.50 -4.81 -13.94
C ARG A 76 13.18 -4.16 -14.38
N GLU A 77 12.08 -4.43 -13.68
CA GLU A 77 10.81 -3.77 -13.97
C GLU A 77 10.85 -2.28 -13.63
N ILE A 78 11.51 -1.88 -12.52
CA ILE A 78 11.71 -0.46 -12.16
C ILE A 78 12.53 0.27 -13.24
N GLU A 79 13.63 -0.32 -13.69
CA GLU A 79 14.46 0.27 -14.76
C GLU A 79 13.68 0.40 -16.08
N LYS A 80 12.87 -0.60 -16.42
CA LYS A 80 11.98 -0.56 -17.59
C LYS A 80 10.90 0.52 -17.46
N LEU A 81 10.36 0.74 -16.27
CA LEU A 81 9.40 1.82 -16.03
C LEU A 81 10.08 3.18 -16.10
N ASN A 82 11.27 3.33 -15.51
CA ASN A 82 12.03 4.58 -15.53
C ASN A 82 12.44 4.98 -16.95
N SER A 83 12.93 4.04 -17.76
CA SER A 83 13.23 4.30 -19.18
C SER A 83 12.00 4.59 -20.04
N ARG A 84 10.80 4.16 -19.61
CA ARG A 84 9.54 4.60 -20.23
C ARG A 84 9.20 6.02 -19.80
N ILE A 85 9.36 6.35 -18.52
CA ILE A 85 9.13 7.70 -17.98
C ILE A 85 10.09 8.73 -18.60
N GLU A 86 11.38 8.40 -18.78
CA GLU A 86 12.33 9.29 -19.47
C GLU A 86 11.94 9.60 -20.92
N LYS A 87 11.20 8.70 -21.57
CA LYS A 87 10.66 8.93 -22.92
C LYS A 87 9.37 9.74 -22.92
N PHE A 88 8.77 9.91 -21.75
CA PHE A 88 7.64 10.80 -21.55
C PHE A 88 8.18 12.14 -21.07
N ASP A 89 8.38 13.10 -21.98
CA ASP A 89 8.60 14.51 -21.68
C ASP A 89 7.34 15.13 -21.06
N ILE A 90 6.91 14.62 -19.90
CA ILE A 90 5.81 15.23 -19.15
C ILE A 90 6.44 16.33 -18.31
N VAL A 91 6.61 17.49 -18.95
CA VAL A 91 6.79 18.76 -18.26
C VAL A 91 5.48 19.04 -17.54
N LEU A 92 5.32 18.52 -16.32
CA LEU A 92 4.18 18.87 -15.50
C LEU A 92 4.30 20.36 -15.17
N PRO A 93 3.34 21.20 -15.58
CA PRO A 93 3.33 22.59 -15.15
C PRO A 93 3.12 22.63 -13.64
N PHE A 94 3.98 23.36 -12.93
CA PHE A 94 3.75 23.66 -11.53
C PHE A 94 2.82 24.87 -11.46
N VAL A 95 1.72 24.75 -10.71
CA VAL A 95 0.73 25.81 -10.52
C VAL A 95 0.98 26.47 -9.17
N GLU A 96 1.37 27.74 -9.19
CA GLU A 96 1.53 28.56 -8.00
C GLU A 96 0.29 29.44 -7.83
N VAL A 97 -0.41 29.29 -6.70
CA VAL A 97 -1.61 30.07 -6.38
C VAL A 97 -1.28 31.05 -5.26
N ALA A 98 -1.47 32.35 -5.52
CA ALA A 98 -1.25 33.40 -4.54
C ALA A 98 -2.47 34.33 -4.49
N ILE A 99 -2.70 34.96 -3.33
CA ILE A 99 -3.70 36.01 -3.19
C ILE A 99 -2.94 37.34 -3.15
N ASN A 100 -3.25 38.23 -4.09
CA ASN A 100 -2.61 39.54 -4.18
C ASN A 100 -3.15 40.49 -3.08
N LYS A 101 -2.47 41.63 -2.87
CA LYS A 101 -2.81 42.66 -1.88
C LYS A 101 -4.23 43.21 -2.05
N ASP A 102 -4.76 43.17 -3.27
CA ASP A 102 -6.12 43.58 -3.61
C ASP A 102 -7.18 42.47 -3.38
N ARG A 103 -6.80 41.38 -2.70
CA ARG A 103 -7.61 40.18 -2.41
C ARG A 103 -8.02 39.36 -3.65
N GLU A 104 -7.35 39.55 -4.77
CA GLU A 104 -7.55 38.75 -5.98
C GLU A 104 -6.73 37.46 -5.94
N ILE A 105 -7.34 36.35 -6.39
CA ILE A 105 -6.65 35.07 -6.57
C ILE A 105 -5.89 35.10 -7.89
N VAL A 106 -4.57 34.99 -7.83
CA VAL A 106 -3.68 34.92 -8.99
C VAL A 106 -3.14 33.49 -9.11
N VAL A 107 -3.39 32.87 -10.24
CA VAL A 107 -2.89 31.54 -10.58
C VAL A 107 -1.78 31.69 -11.62
N LYS A 108 -0.55 31.32 -11.27
CA LYS A 108 0.60 31.30 -12.18
C LYS A 108 0.90 29.87 -12.58
N ILE A 109 0.82 29.59 -13.87
CA ILE A 109 1.20 28.30 -14.46
C ILE A 109 2.64 28.45 -14.96
N ASN A 110 3.59 27.87 -14.24
CA ASN A 110 5.00 27.92 -14.61
C ASN A 110 5.36 26.65 -15.38
N THR A 111 5.73 26.80 -16.65
CA THR A 111 6.36 25.76 -17.46
C THR A 111 7.87 25.94 -17.44
N TYR A 112 8.64 24.87 -17.21
CA TYR A 112 10.11 24.94 -17.26
C TYR A 112 10.59 25.42 -18.64
N PRO A 113 11.68 26.19 -18.73
CA PRO A 113 12.21 26.62 -20.02
C PRO A 113 12.70 25.40 -20.81
N GLU A 114 12.30 25.34 -22.09
CA GLU A 114 12.81 24.40 -23.08
C GLU A 114 14.34 24.33 -22.99
N LYS A 115 14.90 23.18 -22.62
CA LYS A 115 16.33 22.95 -22.78
C LYS A 115 16.58 22.77 -24.28
N ASN A 116 16.97 23.85 -24.94
CA ASN A 116 17.72 23.94 -26.20
C ASN A 116 17.59 22.71 -27.11
N VAL A 117 16.49 22.61 -27.85
CA VAL A 117 16.45 21.77 -29.04
C VAL A 117 17.36 22.44 -30.08
N SER A 118 18.53 21.85 -30.34
CA SER A 118 19.38 22.24 -31.47
C SER A 118 18.52 22.30 -32.75
N PRO A 119 18.61 23.36 -33.57
CA PRO A 119 17.84 23.41 -34.80
C PRO A 119 18.37 22.33 -35.75
N CYS A 120 17.61 21.27 -35.95
CA CYS A 120 17.87 20.31 -37.02
C CYS A 120 17.82 21.08 -38.34
N LYS A 121 18.96 21.19 -39.02
CA LYS A 121 19.03 21.71 -40.38
C LYS A 121 18.28 20.75 -41.30
N PHE A 122 17.11 21.14 -41.76
CA PHE A 122 16.48 20.51 -42.92
C PHE A 122 17.31 20.85 -44.16
N GLN A 123 18.17 19.92 -44.60
CA GLN A 123 18.65 19.89 -45.97
C GLN A 123 17.49 19.41 -46.85
N GLY A 124 16.79 20.37 -47.47
CA GLY A 124 15.86 20.10 -48.55
C GLY A 124 16.64 19.66 -49.78
N ASN A 125 16.71 18.36 -50.04
CA ASN A 125 17.03 17.84 -51.37
C ASN A 125 15.77 17.93 -52.24
N GLY A 126 15.56 19.11 -52.82
CA GLY A 126 14.65 19.29 -53.93
C GLY A 126 15.32 18.84 -55.22
N ASN A 127 15.09 17.60 -55.63
CA ASN A 127 15.36 17.17 -57.00
C ASN A 127 14.06 17.36 -57.81
N GLY A 128 13.87 18.55 -58.37
CA GLY A 128 13.12 18.72 -59.62
C GLY A 128 13.98 18.22 -60.78
N GLU A 129 13.50 17.88 -61.97
CA GLU A 129 12.21 17.94 -62.65
C GLU A 129 12.32 16.89 -63.79
N LYS A 130 11.19 16.43 -64.32
CA LYS A 130 11.11 15.91 -65.68
C LYS A 130 10.64 17.03 -66.60
#